data_AF-A0A7R7HEV8-F1
#
_entry.id   AF-A0A7R7HEV8-F1
#
_cell.length_a   1.000
_cell.length_b   1.000
_cell.length_c   1.000
_cell.angle_alpha   90.00
_cell.angle_beta   90.00
_cell.angle_gamma   90.00
#
_symmetry.space_group_name_H-M   'P 1'
#
loop_
_entity.id
_entity.type
_entity.pdbx_description
1 polymer ?
#
loop_
_entity_poly.entity_id
_entity_poly.type
_entity_poly.pdbx_seq_one_letter_code
_entity_poly.pdbx_strand_id
1 'polypeptide(L)' 'MIKAAGARLWYLPPYSPDLNPIEQAFPKIKHWMHQAQKRTVEDTWRHIGHLVETIEAAECRNYFENAGYASVKT' A
#
# COMPACT_ATOMS: atom_id res chain seq x y z
N MET A 1 -20.86 -8.68 9.75
CA MET A 1 -20.35 -7.32 9.47
C MET A 1 -19.04 -7.22 8.66
N ILE A 2 -18.53 -8.26 7.96
CA ILE A 2 -17.59 -8.06 6.82
C ILE A 2 -18.07 -8.90 5.64
N LYS A 3 -18.32 -10.20 5.91
CA LYS A 3 -18.95 -11.12 4.95
C LYS A 3 -20.34 -10.67 4.48
N ALA A 4 -21.11 -10.02 5.35
CA ALA A 4 -22.44 -9.49 5.02
C ALA A 4 -22.40 -8.35 3.99
N ALA A 5 -21.26 -7.67 3.84
CA ALA A 5 -21.03 -6.66 2.81
C ALA A 5 -20.45 -7.26 1.51
N GLY A 6 -20.37 -8.59 1.39
CA GLY A 6 -19.78 -9.29 0.24
C GLY A 6 -18.25 -9.35 0.24
N ALA A 7 -17.58 -8.85 1.29
CA ALA A 7 -16.12 -8.85 1.38
C ALA A 7 -15.56 -10.22 1.85
N ARG A 8 -14.43 -10.63 1.27
CA ARG A 8 -13.66 -11.80 1.69
C ARG A 8 -12.50 -11.39 2.59
N LEU A 9 -12.34 -12.09 3.70
CA LEU A 9 -11.19 -11.92 4.58
C LEU A 9 -10.02 -12.76 4.06
N TRP A 10 -8.87 -12.12 3.88
CA TRP A 10 -7.60 -12.78 3.60
C TRP A 10 -6.78 -12.80 4.88
N TYR A 11 -6.42 -14.00 5.33
CA TYR A 11 -5.64 -14.17 6.55
C TYR A 11 -4.15 -14.11 6.23
N LEU A 12 -3.44 -13.29 7.00
CA LEU A 12 -1.98 -13.16 6.95
C LEU A 12 -1.39 -13.92 8.15
N PRO A 13 -0.34 -14.75 7.97
CA PRO A 13 0.35 -15.33 9.11
C PRO A 13 0.99 -14.24 9.98
N PRO A 14 1.13 -14.46 11.31
CA PRO A 14 1.81 -13.51 12.17
C PRO A 14 3.22 -13.15 11.68
N TYR A 15 3.64 -11.91 11.88
CA TYR A 15 4.98 -11.40 11.55
C TYR A 15 5.43 -11.65 10.11
N SER A 16 4.49 -11.65 9.16
CA SER A 16 4.77 -11.87 7.73
C SER A 16 4.59 -10.58 6.90
N PRO A 17 5.41 -9.53 7.13
CA PRO A 17 5.29 -8.27 6.39
C PRO A 17 5.56 -8.45 4.89
N ASP A 18 6.40 -9.41 4.51
CA ASP A 18 6.73 -9.72 3.12
C ASP A 18 5.52 -10.20 2.31
N LEU A 19 4.52 -10.74 3.00
CA LEU A 19 3.25 -11.20 2.41
C LEU A 19 2.19 -10.09 2.40
N ASN A 20 2.52 -8.86 2.77
CA ASN A 20 1.60 -7.72 2.75
C ASN A 20 2.04 -6.69 1.68
N PRO A 21 1.33 -6.59 0.53
CA PRO A 21 1.75 -5.75 -0.60
C PRO A 21 1.96 -4.27 -0.24
N ILE A 22 1.21 -3.74 0.73
CA ILE A 22 1.31 -2.33 1.13
C ILE A 22 2.66 -1.99 1.78
N GLU A 23 3.35 -2.97 2.37
CA GLU A 23 4.67 -2.76 2.99
C GLU A 23 5.72 -2.34 1.95
N GLN A 24 5.55 -2.69 0.68
CA GLN A 24 6.43 -2.25 -0.41
C GLN A 24 6.17 -0.79 -0.84
N ALA A 25 4.94 -0.30 -0.66
CA ALA A 25 4.58 1.10 -1.00
C ALA A 25 5.06 2.10 0.07
N PHE A 26 5.03 1.71 1.35
CA PHE A 26 5.34 2.62 2.45
C PHE A 26 6.75 3.23 2.43
N PRO A 27 7.83 2.50 2.10
CA PRO A 27 9.17 3.09 1.98
C PRO A 27 9.22 4.25 0.98
N LYS A 28 8.58 4.09 -0.18
CA LYS A 28 8.50 5.14 -1.21
C LYS A 28 7.72 6.36 -0.68
N ILE A 29 6.56 6.13 -0.07
CA ILE A 29 5.75 7.20 0.51
C ILE A 29 6.57 7.97 1.58
N LYS A 30 7.20 7.23 2.50
CA LYS A 30 8.03 7.81 3.56
C LYS A 30 9.18 8.63 2.97
N HIS A 31 9.89 8.12 1.98
CA HIS A 31 10.99 8.81 1.34
C HIS A 31 10.58 10.20 0.83
N TRP A 32 9.49 10.27 0.07
CA TRP A 32 8.99 11.54 -0.48
C TRP A 32 8.43 12.47 0.58
N MET A 33 7.74 11.93 1.60
CA MET A 33 7.29 12.72 2.75
C MET A 33 8.48 13.34 3.52
N HIS A 34 9.55 12.57 3.75
CA HIS A 34 10.76 13.06 4.40
C HIS A 34 11.46 14.14 3.58
N GLN A 35 11.47 14.02 2.25
CA GLN A 35 12.02 15.03 1.36
C GLN A 35 11.18 16.32 1.35
N ALA A 36 9.86 16.22 1.40
CA ALA A 36 8.97 17.38 1.36
C ALA A 36 8.98 18.23 2.64
N GLN A 37 9.34 17.64 3.78
CA GLN A 37 9.51 18.30 5.08
C GLN A 37 8.37 19.26 5.48
N LYS A 38 7.12 18.92 5.12
CA LYS A 38 5.95 19.71 5.51
C LYS A 38 5.85 19.76 7.05
N ARG A 39 5.57 20.95 7.59
CA ARG A 39 5.59 21.20 9.05
C ARG A 39 4.21 21.39 9.67
N THR A 40 3.16 21.38 8.85
CA THR A 40 1.77 21.44 9.31
C THR A 40 1.06 20.13 8.97
N VAL A 41 0.07 19.77 9.77
CA VAL A 41 -0.76 18.58 9.53
C VAL A 41 -1.49 18.72 8.20
N GLU A 42 -2.03 19.89 7.90
CA GLU A 42 -2.80 20.12 6.68
C GLU A 42 -1.95 20.03 5.42
N ASP A 43 -0.75 20.63 5.40
CA ASP A 43 0.16 20.50 4.27
C ASP A 43 0.64 19.06 4.10
N THR A 44 0.86 18.34 5.20
CA THR A 44 1.24 16.92 5.16
C THR A 44 0.12 16.07 4.56
N TRP A 45 -1.14 16.32 4.95
CA TRP A 45 -2.30 15.60 4.46
C TRP A 45 -2.57 15.87 2.97
N ARG A 46 -2.47 17.13 2.54
CA ARG A 46 -2.56 17.49 1.11
C ARG A 46 -1.42 16.86 0.31
N HIS A 47 -0.20 16.89 0.85
CA HIS A 47 0.95 16.34 0.16
C HIS A 47 0.89 14.83 0.01
N ILE A 48 0.50 14.08 1.05
CA ILE A 48 0.33 12.63 0.93
C ILE A 48 -0.77 12.27 -0.08
N GLY A 49 -1.84 13.06 -0.16
CA GLY A 49 -2.90 12.90 -1.16
C GLY A 49 -2.34 12.96 -2.60
N HIS A 50 -1.57 14.00 -2.91
CA HIS A 50 -0.91 14.10 -4.22
C HIS A 50 0.14 13.01 -4.45
N LEU A 51 0.86 12.62 -3.39
CA LEU A 51 1.91 11.62 -3.48
C LEU A 51 1.35 10.24 -3.85
N VAL A 52 0.22 9.82 -3.26
CA VAL A 52 -0.39 8.52 -3.58
C VAL A 52 -0.91 8.45 -5.02
N GLU A 53 -1.29 9.59 -5.60
CA GLU A 53 -1.68 9.69 -7.03
C GLU A 53 -0.52 9.39 -7.98
N THR A 54 0.73 9.47 -7.51
CA THR A 54 1.94 9.15 -8.30
C THR A 54 2.32 7.67 -8.30
N ILE A 55 1.63 6.84 -7.51
CA ILE A 55 1.85 5.40 -7.48
C ILE A 55 1.01 4.77 -8.59
N GLU A 56 1.67 4.36 -9.66
CA GLU A 56 0.99 3.85 -10.86
C GLU A 56 0.39 2.46 -10.66
N ALA A 57 -0.67 2.16 -11.42
CA ALA A 57 -1.30 0.84 -11.38
C ALA A 57 -0.33 -0.30 -11.71
N ALA A 58 0.65 -0.07 -12.59
CA ALA A 58 1.69 -1.05 -12.91
C ALA A 58 2.60 -1.35 -11.70
N GLU A 59 2.97 -0.33 -10.95
CA GLU A 59 3.76 -0.47 -9.72
C GLU A 59 2.97 -1.22 -8.65
N CYS A 60 1.68 -0.90 -8.48
CA CYS A 60 0.80 -1.65 -7.58
C CYS A 60 0.73 -3.14 -7.94
N ARG A 61 0.61 -3.49 -9.23
CA ARG A 61 0.62 -4.90 -9.66
C ARG A 61 1.89 -5.62 -9.24
N ASN A 62 3.05 -4.98 -9.41
CA ASN A 62 4.34 -5.55 -9.01
C ASN A 62 4.39 -5.83 -7.49
N TYR A 63 3.81 -4.96 -6.66
CA TYR A 63 3.74 -5.21 -5.21
C TYR A 63 2.92 -6.45 -4.87
N PHE A 64 1.78 -6.65 -5.55
CA PHE A 64 0.95 -7.85 -5.38
C PHE A 64 1.66 -9.11 -5.89
N GLU A 65 2.36 -9.02 -7.03
CA GLU A 65 3.18 -10.10 -7.58
C GLU A 65 4.27 -10.54 -6.58
N ASN A 66 5.06 -9.58 -6.09
CA ASN A 66 6.14 -9.82 -5.15
C ASN A 66 5.65 -10.40 -3.82
N ALA A 67 4.46 -10.02 -3.35
CA ALA A 67 3.87 -10.54 -2.13
C ALA A 67 3.13 -11.89 -2.33
N GLY A 68 3.17 -12.46 -3.54
CA GLY A 68 2.65 -13.80 -3.83
C GLY A 68 1.17 -13.86 -4.25
N TYR A 69 0.52 -12.72 -4.53
CA TYR A 69 -0.91 -12.64 -4.87
C TYR A 69 -1.22 -12.74 -6.36
N ALA A 70 -0.20 -12.75 -7.22
CA ALA A 70 -0.39 -12.85 -8.68
C ALA A 70 -0.42 -14.29 -9.20
N SER A 71 -0.25 -15.29 -8.33
CA SER A 71 -0.50 -16.67 -8.70
C SER A 71 -2.01 -16.88 -8.84
N VAL A 72 -2.51 -16.70 -10.05
CA VAL A 72 -3.74 -17.37 -10.46
C VAL A 72 -3.40 -18.85 -10.47
N LYS A 73 -3.84 -19.58 -9.43
CA LYS A 73 -4.03 -21.03 -9.58
C LYS A 73 -5.19 -21.21 -10.55
N THR A 74 -4.86 -21.53 -11.79
CA THR A 74 -5.77 -22.18 -12.73
C THR A 74 -6.32 -23.46 -12.13
#